data_AF-M3C0N5-F1
#
_entry.id   AF-M3C0N5-F1
#
_cell.length_a   1.000
_cell.length_b   1.000
_cell.length_c   1.000
_cell.angle_alpha   90.00
_cell.angle_beta   90.00
_cell.angle_gamma   90.00
#
_symmetry.space_group_name_H-M   'P 1'
#
loop_
_entity.id
_entity.type
_entity.pdbx_description
1 polymer ?
#
loop_
_entity_poly.entity_id
_entity_poly.type
_entity_poly.pdbx_seq_one_letter_code
_entity_poly.pdbx_strand_id
1 'polypeptide(L)'
;AAGRSMLESMGSALLLPQLLATLGAIFSVAGVGEQVRRITTAVLPEGSVLLAVVVYCAGMFLFTVVMGNGFAAFPVMTAAVGWPVLVEQAHGNAPAVLAVGMLAGFCGTLVTPMAANYNLVPAALLELTDQYGPIKAQLPTAFILLGCNMTIMYLFAV
;
A
#
# COMPACT_ATOMS: atom_id res chain seq x y z
N ALA A 1 30.99 -20.78 -4.01
CA ALA A 1 30.68 -20.66 -2.58
C ALA A 1 29.99 -19.33 -2.26
N ALA A 2 30.59 -18.17 -2.57
CA ALA A 2 29.99 -16.84 -2.30
C ALA A 2 28.66 -16.57 -3.04
N GLY A 3 28.50 -17.04 -4.29
CA GLY A 3 27.24 -16.88 -5.02
C GLY A 3 26.07 -17.68 -4.42
N ARG A 4 26.33 -18.82 -3.78
CA ARG A 4 25.29 -19.63 -3.12
C ARG A 4 24.89 -19.03 -1.77
N SER A 5 25.84 -18.49 -0.99
CA SER A 5 25.50 -17.78 0.25
C SER A 5 24.85 -16.42 -0.02
N MET A 6 25.20 -15.71 -1.10
CA MET A 6 24.48 -14.51 -1.55
C MET A 6 23.06 -14.84 -2.01
N LEU A 7 22.86 -15.91 -2.78
CA LEU A 7 21.51 -16.36 -3.17
C LEU A 7 20.70 -16.91 -1.99
N GLU A 8 21.32 -17.54 -1.00
CA GLU A 8 20.65 -18.00 0.22
C GLU A 8 20.29 -16.84 1.17
N SER A 9 21.09 -15.75 1.18
CA SER A 9 20.83 -14.55 1.99
C SER A 9 19.94 -13.49 1.31
N MET A 10 19.96 -13.42 -0.03
CA MET A 10 19.14 -12.49 -0.83
C MET A 10 17.94 -13.18 -1.52
N GLY A 11 17.83 -14.51 -1.45
CA GLY A 11 16.86 -15.30 -2.21
C GLY A 11 15.42 -15.00 -1.85
N SER A 12 15.13 -14.72 -0.58
CA SER A 12 13.81 -14.27 -0.14
C SER A 12 13.47 -12.89 -0.70
N ALA A 13 14.43 -11.96 -0.75
CA ALA A 13 14.24 -10.60 -1.27
C ALA A 13 14.12 -10.55 -2.81
N LEU A 14 14.81 -11.43 -3.53
CA LEU A 14 14.75 -11.50 -5.01
C LEU A 14 13.42 -12.08 -5.51
N LEU A 15 12.86 -13.05 -4.79
CA LEU A 15 11.59 -13.69 -5.17
C LEU A 15 10.37 -12.85 -4.76
N LEU A 16 10.52 -11.99 -3.75
CA LEU A 16 9.40 -11.23 -3.19
C LEU A 16 8.70 -10.33 -4.23
N PRO A 17 9.38 -9.55 -5.09
CA PRO A 17 8.72 -8.80 -6.17
C PRO A 17 7.94 -9.70 -7.13
N GLN A 18 8.50 -10.86 -7.49
CA GLN A 18 7.87 -11.82 -8.41
C GLN A 18 6.61 -12.45 -7.80
N LEU A 19 6.66 -12.80 -6.51
CA LEU A 19 5.52 -13.33 -5.76
C LEU A 19 4.42 -12.28 -5.57
N LEU A 20 4.80 -11.02 -5.33
CA LEU A 20 3.84 -9.92 -5.22
C LEU A 20 3.19 -9.59 -6.56
N ALA A 21 3.93 -9.67 -7.66
CA ALA A 21 3.39 -9.51 -9.01
C ALA A 21 2.37 -10.62 -9.35
N THR A 22 2.67 -11.87 -8.99
CA THR A 22 1.73 -12.99 -9.17
C THR A 22 0.51 -12.85 -8.26
N LEU A 23 0.66 -12.40 -7.02
CA LEU A 23 -0.47 -12.11 -6.13
C LEU A 23 -1.38 -11.01 -6.71
N GLY A 24 -0.80 -9.94 -7.26
CA GLY A 24 -1.55 -8.89 -7.95
C GLY A 24 -2.34 -9.43 -9.16
N ALA A 25 -1.73 -10.32 -9.95
CA ALA A 25 -2.41 -10.99 -11.06
C ALA A 25 -3.57 -11.89 -10.58
N ILE A 26 -3.38 -12.63 -9.48
CA ILE A 26 -4.44 -13.45 -8.87
C ILE A 26 -5.60 -12.59 -8.42
N PHE A 27 -5.37 -11.46 -7.74
CA PHE A 27 -6.45 -10.56 -7.32
C PHE A 27 -7.19 -9.90 -8.48
N SER A 28 -6.47 -9.62 -9.58
CA SER A 28 -7.09 -9.15 -10.81
C SER A 28 -8.03 -10.20 -11.39
N VAL A 29 -7.57 -11.45 -11.54
CA VAL A 29 -8.39 -12.57 -12.05
C VAL A 29 -9.55 -12.92 -11.10
N ALA A 30 -9.33 -12.84 -9.79
CA ALA A 30 -10.35 -13.08 -8.78
C ALA A 30 -11.41 -11.96 -8.70
N GLY A 31 -11.26 -10.88 -9.47
CA GLY A 31 -12.24 -9.80 -9.54
C GLY A 31 -12.30 -8.94 -8.27
N VAL A 32 -11.25 -8.94 -7.45
CA VAL A 32 -11.21 -8.15 -6.20
C VAL A 32 -11.37 -6.66 -6.49
N GLY A 33 -10.76 -6.17 -7.58
CA GLY A 33 -10.88 -4.78 -8.00
C GLY A 33 -12.33 -4.37 -8.32
N GLU A 34 -13.11 -5.27 -8.94
CA GLU A 34 -14.51 -5.00 -9.26
C GLU A 34 -15.40 -4.99 -8.01
N GLN A 35 -15.15 -5.91 -7.07
CA GLN A 35 -15.88 -5.92 -5.79
C GLN A 35 -15.57 -4.66 -4.97
N VAL A 36 -14.30 -4.26 -4.89
CA VAL A 36 -13.91 -3.02 -4.22
C VAL A 36 -14.57 -1.85 -4.92
N ARG A 37 -14.48 -1.74 -6.26
CA ARG A 37 -15.14 -0.69 -7.04
C ARG A 37 -16.62 -0.58 -6.72
N ARG A 38 -17.36 -1.70 -6.67
CA ARG A 38 -18.80 -1.70 -6.39
C ARG A 38 -19.13 -1.15 -5.00
N ILE A 39 -18.27 -1.43 -4.01
CA ILE A 39 -18.39 -0.89 -2.66
C ILE A 39 -18.05 0.60 -2.69
N THR A 40 -16.98 1.00 -3.36
CA THR A 40 -16.58 2.41 -3.42
C THR A 40 -17.58 3.28 -4.16
N THR A 41 -18.14 2.84 -5.28
CA THR A 41 -19.15 3.62 -6.02
C THR A 41 -20.47 3.75 -5.28
N ALA A 42 -20.79 2.78 -4.40
CA ALA A 42 -21.95 2.90 -3.50
C ALA A 42 -21.73 3.96 -2.40
N VAL A 43 -20.47 4.22 -2.02
CA VAL A 43 -20.10 5.13 -0.93
C VAL A 43 -19.64 6.49 -1.45
N LEU A 44 -19.20 6.60 -2.71
CA LEU A 44 -18.78 7.87 -3.33
C LEU A 44 -19.98 8.61 -3.93
N PRO A 45 -20.36 9.79 -3.38
CA PRO A 45 -21.19 10.73 -4.10
C PRO A 45 -20.47 11.19 -5.37
N GLU A 46 -21.20 11.26 -6.48
CA GLU A 46 -20.69 11.79 -7.75
C GLU A 46 -20.04 13.16 -7.55
N GLY A 47 -18.81 13.33 -8.04
CA GLY A 47 -18.06 14.60 -7.99
C GLY A 47 -17.24 14.87 -6.72
N SER A 48 -17.29 14.00 -5.69
CA SER A 48 -16.53 14.23 -4.44
C SER A 48 -15.06 13.77 -4.53
N VAL A 49 -14.21 14.60 -5.16
CA VAL A 49 -12.76 14.33 -5.33
C VAL A 49 -12.05 14.04 -3.99
N LEU A 50 -12.37 14.82 -2.95
CA LEU A 50 -11.77 14.63 -1.62
C LEU A 50 -12.04 13.21 -1.06
N LEU A 51 -13.28 12.73 -1.21
CA LEU A 51 -13.65 11.41 -0.71
C LEU A 51 -12.97 10.30 -1.53
N ALA A 52 -12.86 10.48 -2.85
CA ALA A 52 -12.11 9.56 -3.70
C ALA A 52 -10.64 9.44 -3.27
N VAL A 53 -9.99 10.58 -2.96
CA VAL A 53 -8.61 10.60 -2.45
C VAL A 53 -8.50 9.88 -1.11
N VAL A 54 -9.42 10.16 -0.17
CA VAL A 54 -9.44 9.50 1.14
C VAL A 54 -9.61 8.00 0.98
N VAL A 55 -10.54 7.53 0.14
CA VAL A 55 -10.76 6.10 -0.03
C VAL A 55 -9.59 5.42 -0.73
N TYR A 56 -8.97 6.05 -1.72
CA TYR A 56 -7.79 5.49 -2.37
C TYR A 56 -6.61 5.40 -1.39
N CYS A 57 -6.26 6.48 -0.69
CA CYS A 57 -5.15 6.51 0.26
C CYS A 57 -5.38 5.62 1.48
N ALA A 58 -6.58 5.67 2.08
CA ALA A 58 -6.93 4.83 3.22
C ALA A 58 -7.04 3.35 2.81
N GLY A 59 -7.59 3.07 1.63
CA GLY A 59 -7.64 1.72 1.09
C GLY A 59 -6.23 1.17 0.81
N MET A 60 -5.34 1.97 0.21
CA MET A 60 -3.93 1.62 0.05
C MET A 60 -3.28 1.28 1.39
N PHE A 61 -3.48 2.11 2.41
CA PHE A 61 -2.99 1.86 3.76
C PHE A 61 -3.54 0.55 4.34
N LEU A 62 -4.86 0.36 4.38
CA LEU A 62 -5.51 -0.79 5.00
C LEU A 62 -5.17 -2.11 4.30
N PHE A 63 -5.23 -2.15 2.97
CA PHE A 63 -4.83 -3.33 2.21
C PHE A 63 -3.36 -3.67 2.45
N THR A 64 -2.50 -2.65 2.56
CA THR A 64 -1.09 -2.86 2.90
C THR A 64 -0.93 -3.41 4.30
N VAL A 65 -1.72 -2.95 5.27
CA VAL A 65 -1.68 -3.49 6.64
C VAL A 65 -2.02 -4.98 6.64
N VAL A 66 -3.03 -5.40 5.87
CA VAL A 66 -3.44 -6.80 5.77
C VAL A 66 -2.41 -7.65 5.04
N MET A 67 -1.87 -7.16 3.92
CA MET A 67 -0.96 -7.93 3.06
C MET A 67 0.51 -7.84 3.48
N GLY A 68 0.88 -6.90 4.35
CA GLY A 68 2.25 -6.68 4.77
C GLY A 68 3.12 -5.92 3.76
N ASN A 69 2.60 -5.53 2.59
CA ASN A 69 3.37 -4.85 1.55
C ASN A 69 2.53 -3.95 0.63
N GLY A 70 3.00 -2.73 0.39
CA GLY A 70 2.36 -1.75 -0.48
C GLY A 70 2.24 -2.20 -1.94
N PHE A 71 3.20 -2.97 -2.45
CA PHE A 71 3.21 -3.42 -3.85
C PHE A 71 2.11 -4.45 -4.14
N ALA A 72 1.65 -5.20 -3.13
CA ALA A 72 0.49 -6.07 -3.28
C ALA A 72 -0.83 -5.29 -3.27
N ALA A 73 -0.92 -4.23 -2.46
CA ALA A 73 -2.10 -3.38 -2.38
C ALA A 73 -2.30 -2.53 -3.64
N PHE A 74 -1.19 -2.12 -4.25
CA PHE A 74 -1.19 -1.14 -5.32
C PHE A 74 -2.02 -1.53 -6.55
N PRO A 75 -1.87 -2.73 -7.16
CA PRO A 75 -2.69 -3.10 -8.31
C PRO A 75 -4.19 -3.15 -8.00
N VAL A 76 -4.55 -3.65 -6.81
CA VAL A 76 -5.95 -3.81 -6.40
C VAL A 76 -6.63 -2.45 -6.25
N MET A 77 -6.04 -1.56 -5.44
CA MET A 77 -6.62 -0.25 -5.17
C MET A 77 -6.56 0.68 -6.37
N THR A 78 -5.51 0.56 -7.19
CA THR A 78 -5.39 1.34 -8.43
C THR A 78 -6.45 0.91 -9.44
N ALA A 79 -6.66 -0.39 -9.65
CA ALA A 79 -7.72 -0.87 -10.54
C ALA A 79 -9.12 -0.53 -10.04
N ALA A 80 -9.34 -0.58 -8.71
CA ALA A 80 -10.63 -0.32 -8.11
C ALA A 80 -11.02 1.15 -8.06
N VAL A 81 -10.07 2.03 -7.69
CA VAL A 81 -10.35 3.45 -7.37
C VAL A 81 -9.37 4.39 -8.09
N GLY A 82 -8.07 4.16 -7.96
CA GLY A 82 -7.06 5.13 -8.42
C GLY A 82 -7.19 5.48 -9.90
N TRP A 83 -7.26 4.48 -10.77
CA TRP A 83 -7.41 4.69 -12.21
C TRP A 83 -8.80 5.21 -12.60
N PRO A 84 -9.91 4.50 -12.32
CA PRO A 84 -11.20 4.93 -12.84
C PRO A 84 -11.78 6.19 -12.20
N VAL A 85 -11.44 6.48 -10.93
CA VAL A 85 -12.03 7.61 -10.22
C VAL A 85 -11.08 8.81 -10.22
N LEU A 86 -9.82 8.63 -9.79
CA LEU A 86 -8.91 9.76 -9.66
C LEU A 86 -8.28 10.18 -11.00
N VAL A 87 -7.96 9.22 -11.88
CA VAL A 87 -7.34 9.53 -13.17
C VAL A 87 -8.40 9.79 -14.25
N GLU A 88 -9.36 8.89 -14.44
CA GLU A 88 -10.33 9.01 -15.54
C GLU A 88 -11.46 10.02 -15.25
N GLN A 89 -12.13 9.91 -14.09
CA GLN A 89 -13.27 10.78 -13.77
C GLN A 89 -12.85 12.16 -13.24
N ALA A 90 -11.83 12.21 -12.37
CA ALA A 90 -11.37 13.46 -11.79
C ALA A 90 -10.25 14.13 -12.61
N HIS A 91 -9.85 13.55 -13.75
CA HIS A 91 -8.80 14.06 -14.63
C HIS A 91 -7.44 14.33 -13.93
N GLY A 92 -7.16 13.59 -12.86
CA GLY A 92 -5.92 13.72 -12.11
C GLY A 92 -4.68 13.30 -12.92
N ASN A 93 -3.54 13.86 -12.56
CA ASN A 93 -2.25 13.50 -13.10
C ASN A 93 -1.87 12.07 -12.69
N ALA A 94 -1.98 11.11 -13.63
CA ALA A 94 -1.75 9.70 -13.36
C ALA A 94 -0.39 9.40 -12.68
N PRO A 95 0.77 9.90 -13.17
CA PRO A 95 2.03 9.74 -12.46
C PRO A 95 2.00 10.19 -11.00
N ALA A 96 1.40 11.36 -10.72
CA ALA A 96 1.33 11.90 -9.36
C ALA A 96 0.39 11.08 -8.46
N VAL A 97 -0.81 10.74 -8.96
CA VAL A 97 -1.79 9.92 -8.22
C VAL A 97 -1.19 8.56 -7.85
N LEU A 98 -0.54 7.89 -8.81
CA LEU A 98 0.05 6.57 -8.59
C LEU A 98 1.25 6.63 -7.65
N ALA A 99 2.12 7.64 -7.77
CA ALA A 99 3.26 7.81 -6.88
C ALA A 99 2.83 8.07 -5.44
N VAL A 100 1.89 9.02 -5.23
CA VAL A 100 1.39 9.36 -3.90
C VAL A 100 0.55 8.23 -3.31
N GLY A 101 -0.21 7.51 -4.14
CA GLY A 101 -0.93 6.29 -3.72
C GLY A 101 0.02 5.23 -3.19
N MET A 102 1.17 5.03 -3.83
CA MET A 102 2.19 4.10 -3.37
C MET A 102 2.83 4.55 -2.04
N LEU A 103 3.08 5.86 -1.87
CA LEU A 103 3.55 6.43 -0.59
C LEU A 103 2.53 6.21 0.54
N ALA A 104 1.23 6.36 0.27
CA ALA A 104 0.17 6.04 1.22
C ALA A 104 0.15 4.54 1.57
N GLY A 105 0.43 3.66 0.61
CA GLY A 105 0.64 2.24 0.84
C GLY A 105 1.79 1.96 1.81
N PHE A 106 2.94 2.59 1.62
CA PHE A 106 4.10 2.42 2.52
C PHE A 106 3.82 2.88 3.96
N CYS A 107 2.91 3.82 4.18
CA CYS A 107 2.45 4.16 5.53
C CYS A 107 1.81 2.94 6.23
N GLY A 108 1.14 2.05 5.49
CA GLY A 108 0.60 0.79 6.00
C GLY A 108 1.68 -0.23 6.36
N THR A 109 2.78 -0.27 5.59
CA THR A 109 3.92 -1.17 5.85
C THR A 109 4.56 -0.87 7.21
N LEU A 110 4.60 0.40 7.62
CA LEU A 110 5.14 0.82 8.92
C LEU A 110 4.35 0.26 10.11
N VAL A 111 3.03 0.09 9.96
CA VAL A 111 2.17 -0.26 11.10
C VAL A 111 1.75 -1.73 11.15
N THR A 112 2.24 -2.57 10.22
CA THR A 112 1.81 -3.98 10.13
C THR A 112 2.87 -4.96 10.66
N PRO A 113 2.45 -5.98 11.43
CA PRO A 113 3.35 -7.05 11.86
C PRO A 113 3.71 -8.00 10.71
N MET A 114 2.93 -8.00 9.62
CA MET A 114 3.20 -8.81 8.43
C MET A 114 4.40 -8.29 7.62
N ALA A 115 4.81 -7.04 7.84
CA ALA A 115 6.04 -6.48 7.26
C ALA A 115 7.27 -7.02 7.99
N ALA A 116 7.53 -8.32 7.83
CA ALA A 116 8.57 -9.04 8.56
C ALA A 116 9.95 -8.37 8.40
N ASN A 117 10.28 -7.93 7.18
CA ASN A 117 11.58 -7.31 6.87
C ASN A 117 11.79 -5.94 7.53
N TYR A 118 10.72 -5.24 7.91
CA TYR A 118 10.80 -3.87 8.44
C TYR A 118 10.56 -3.80 9.95
N ASN A 119 9.67 -4.65 10.46
CA ASN A 119 9.17 -4.54 11.84
C ASN A 119 9.58 -5.74 12.69
N LEU A 120 9.22 -6.96 12.27
CA LEU A 120 9.36 -8.16 13.11
C LEU A 120 10.80 -8.69 13.17
N VAL A 121 11.48 -8.80 12.03
CA VAL A 121 12.84 -9.35 11.93
C VAL A 121 13.86 -8.46 12.65
N PRO A 122 13.89 -7.13 12.46
CA PRO A 122 14.80 -6.27 13.21
C PRO A 122 14.54 -6.31 14.72
N ALA A 123 13.27 -6.37 15.14
CA ALA A 123 12.92 -6.44 16.56
C ALA A 123 13.39 -7.76 17.21
N ALA A 124 13.28 -8.88 16.49
CA ALA A 124 13.76 -10.18 16.93
C ALA A 124 15.29 -10.26 16.95
N LEU A 125 15.97 -9.72 15.94
CA LEU A 125 17.44 -9.69 15.86
C LEU A 125 18.07 -8.83 16.96
N LEU A 126 17.39 -7.77 17.39
CA LEU A 126 17.81 -6.90 18.49
C LEU A 126 17.35 -7.40 19.87
N GLU A 127 16.73 -8.59 19.93
CA GLU A 127 16.17 -9.20 21.14
C GLU A 127 15.33 -8.21 21.97
N LEU A 128 14.55 -7.36 21.30
CA LEU A 128 13.71 -6.37 21.98
C LEU A 128 12.71 -7.07 22.89
N THR A 129 12.57 -6.56 24.12
CA THR A 129 11.57 -7.05 25.09
C THR A 129 10.14 -6.91 24.54
N ASP A 130 9.91 -5.92 23.67
CA ASP A 130 8.65 -5.73 22.93
C ASP A 130 8.91 -5.82 21.42
N GLN A 131 8.52 -6.94 20.82
CA GLN A 131 8.65 -7.16 19.37
C GLN A 131 7.76 -6.23 18.53
N TYR A 132 6.73 -5.61 19.14
CA TYR A 132 5.87 -4.62 18.49
C TYR A 132 6.28 -3.17 18.82
N GLY A 133 7.36 -2.98 19.58
CA GLY A 133 7.89 -1.65 19.93
C GLY A 133 8.11 -0.73 18.71
N PRO A 134 8.74 -1.21 17.62
CA PRO A 134 8.93 -0.41 16.40
C PRO A 134 7.61 0.04 15.78
N ILE A 135 6.60 -0.84 15.72
CA ILE A 135 5.28 -0.52 15.18
C ILE A 135 4.62 0.59 16.00
N LYS A 136 4.65 0.49 17.33
CA LYS A 136 4.09 1.51 18.23
C LYS A 136 4.76 2.87 18.06
N ALA A 137 6.09 2.88 17.87
CA ALA A 137 6.85 4.10 17.64
C ALA A 137 6.59 4.72 16.26
N GLN A 138 6.36 3.90 15.23
CA GLN A 138 6.12 4.35 13.86
C GLN A 138 4.67 4.77 13.60
N LEU A 139 3.72 4.23 14.37
CA LEU A 139 2.28 4.50 14.26
C LEU A 139 1.95 6.01 14.14
N PRO A 140 2.42 6.91 15.03
CA PRO A 140 2.12 8.35 14.89
C PRO A 140 2.67 8.92 13.58
N THR A 141 3.89 8.58 13.21
CA THR A 141 4.53 9.05 11.98
C THR A 141 3.78 8.55 10.73
N ALA A 142 3.33 7.29 10.74
CA ALA A 142 2.59 6.70 9.63
C ALA A 142 1.26 7.42 9.39
N PHE A 143 0.51 7.77 10.44
CA PHE A 143 -0.75 8.51 10.30
C PHE A 143 -0.54 9.95 9.86
N ILE A 144 0.50 10.62 10.36
CA ILE A 144 0.87 11.98 9.90
C ILE A 144 1.22 11.95 8.41
N LEU A 145 2.08 11.02 7.99
CA LEU A 145 2.46 10.87 6.59
C LEU A 145 1.27 10.49 5.71
N LEU A 146 0.37 9.63 6.18
CA LEU A 146 -0.85 9.30 5.45
C LEU A 146 -1.71 10.55 5.21
N GLY A 147 -1.89 11.39 6.23
CA GLY A 147 -2.58 12.68 6.10
C GLY A 147 -1.87 13.62 5.12
N CYS A 148 -0.54 13.73 5.19
CA CYS A 148 0.24 14.50 4.24
C CYS A 148 0.07 13.99 2.79
N ASN A 149 0.10 12.67 2.57
CA ASN A 149 -0.12 12.08 1.25
C ASN A 149 -1.53 12.38 0.72
N MET A 150 -2.56 12.31 1.56
CA MET A 150 -3.92 12.70 1.18
C MET A 150 -3.99 14.17 0.76
N THR A 151 -3.37 15.07 1.54
CA THR A 151 -3.31 16.50 1.21
C THR A 151 -2.55 16.77 -0.08
N ILE A 152 -1.40 16.11 -0.29
CA ILE A 152 -0.60 16.27 -1.51
C ILE A 152 -1.40 15.77 -2.72
N MET A 153 -2.06 14.62 -2.61
CA MET A 153 -2.86 14.08 -3.70
C MET A 153 -4.02 15.01 -4.06
N TYR A 154 -4.74 15.52 -3.06
CA TYR A 154 -5.88 16.40 -3.28
C TYR A 154 -5.52 17.79 -3.83
N LEU A 155 -4.34 18.33 -3.51
CA LEU A 155 -3.95 19.67 -3.95
C LEU A 155 -3.13 19.68 -5.25
N PHE A 156 -2.37 18.61 -5.52
CA PHE A 156 -1.36 18.62 -6.60
C PHE A 156 -1.50 17.47 -7.60
N ALA A 157 -2.27 16.43 -7.30
CA ALA A 157 -2.43 15.27 -8.18
C ALA A 157 -3.80 15.20 -8.86
N VAL A 158 -4.84 15.76 -8.26
CA VAL A 158 -6.23 15.77 -8.75
C VAL A 158 -6.76 17.19 -8.70
#